data_AF-A0A481ZLG3-F1
#
_entry.id   AF-A0A481ZLG3-F1
#
_cell.length_a   1.000
_cell.length_b   1.000
_cell.length_c   1.000
_cell.angle_alpha   90.00
_cell.angle_beta   90.00
_cell.angle_gamma   90.00
#
_symmetry.space_group_name_H-M   'P 1'
#
loop_
_entity.id
_entity.type
_entity.pdbx_description
1 polymer ?
#
loop_
_entity_poly.entity_id
_entity_poly.type
_entity_poly.pdbx_seq_one_letter_code
_entity_poly.pdbx_strand_id
1 'polypeptide(L)'
;MKKTLKIKFLLFFVIIALMVIYGTFSSFYLFSVIPVTTYLNADTQKVQIIQENKNKSGIYCWVNNNTGKRYIGSSINLGKRLMLYYNLNHLMKIHMLIYKAILKYGHSKFIIEIIEYCTTADCLKREQYYLDYLKPEYNLAKDAQAPMLGRNHSAETKEKMSGAKTGKNHPMYGKAKAEGSGSPYQKISVFDNKNNITTYYNSMSEAAKALNIKHYIISKCLSRNQTTPYKGRYIFKMLKD
;
A
#
# COMPACT_ATOMS: atom_id res chain seq x y z
N MET A 1 45.69 -5.96 -11.12
CA MET A 1 44.31 -6.49 -10.95
C MET A 1 44.25 -7.85 -10.24
N LYS A 2 44.96 -8.90 -10.71
CA LYS A 2 44.92 -10.25 -10.10
C LYS A 2 45.45 -10.34 -8.65
N LYS A 3 46.49 -9.57 -8.29
CA LYS A 3 47.02 -9.53 -6.90
C LYS A 3 46.02 -8.91 -5.91
N THR A 4 45.40 -7.80 -6.28
CA THR A 4 44.41 -7.09 -5.43
C THR A 4 43.14 -7.94 -5.21
N LEU A 5 42.73 -8.70 -6.23
CA LEU A 5 41.61 -9.65 -6.12
C LEU A 5 41.96 -10.83 -5.20
N LYS A 6 43.18 -11.38 -5.31
CA LYS A 6 43.68 -12.43 -4.40
C LYS A 6 43.76 -11.97 -2.94
N ILE A 7 44.18 -10.72 -2.70
CA ILE A 7 44.26 -10.16 -1.34
C ILE A 7 42.88 -9.97 -0.73
N LYS A 8 41.91 -9.44 -1.49
CA LYS A 8 40.51 -9.32 -1.02
C LYS A 8 39.88 -10.69 -0.75
N PHE A 9 40.18 -11.68 -1.59
CA PHE A 9 39.73 -13.05 -1.41
C PHE A 9 40.32 -13.64 -0.12
N LEU A 10 41.63 -13.49 0.10
CA LEU A 10 42.29 -13.96 1.32
C LEU A 10 41.74 -13.30 2.59
N LEU A 11 41.52 -11.97 2.58
CA LEU A 11 40.91 -11.26 3.70
C LEU A 11 39.49 -11.76 4.00
N PHE A 12 38.71 -12.08 2.97
CA PHE A 12 37.37 -12.65 3.15
C PHE A 12 37.40 -14.02 3.86
N PHE A 13 38.33 -14.90 3.51
CA PHE A 13 38.50 -16.20 4.19
C PHE A 13 39.03 -16.06 5.62
N VAL A 14 39.90 -15.09 5.90
CA VAL A 14 40.40 -14.82 7.27
C VAL A 14 39.27 -14.30 8.16
N ILE A 15 38.41 -13.41 7.66
CA ILE A 15 37.25 -12.90 8.39
C ILE A 15 36.25 -14.04 8.69
N ILE A 16 36.01 -14.92 7.70
CA ILE A 16 35.19 -16.13 7.89
C ILE A 16 35.79 -17.04 8.97
N ALA A 17 37.09 -17.33 8.91
CA ALA A 17 37.76 -18.18 9.89
C ALA A 17 37.67 -17.59 11.31
N LEU A 18 37.87 -16.28 11.46
CA LEU A 18 37.70 -15.58 12.74
C LEU A 18 36.24 -15.67 13.24
N MET A 19 35.25 -15.48 12.38
CA MET A 19 33.83 -15.60 12.74
C MET A 19 33.43 -17.03 13.17
N VAL A 20 34.04 -18.06 12.57
CA VAL A 20 33.86 -19.47 12.99
C VAL A 20 34.44 -19.70 14.38
N ILE A 21 35.64 -19.18 14.66
CA ILE A 21 36.32 -19.32 15.96
C ILE A 21 35.49 -18.68 17.09
N TYR A 22 34.88 -17.53 16.84
CA TYR A 22 34.10 -16.81 17.86
C TYR A 22 32.62 -17.24 17.93
N GLY A 23 32.20 -18.30 17.23
CA GLY A 23 30.82 -18.82 17.27
C GLY A 23 29.76 -17.88 16.68
N THR A 24 30.16 -16.77 16.06
CA THR A 24 29.27 -15.77 15.42
C THR A 24 28.94 -16.11 13.97
N PHE A 25 29.60 -17.12 13.41
CA PHE A 25 29.40 -17.56 12.02
C PHE A 25 27.96 -18.00 11.73
N SER A 26 27.34 -18.70 12.68
CA SER A 26 25.97 -19.19 12.53
C SER A 26 24.94 -18.05 12.46
N SER A 27 25.13 -16.96 13.21
CA SER A 27 24.19 -15.83 13.19
C SER A 27 24.44 -14.88 12.02
N PHE A 28 25.67 -14.75 11.51
CA PHE A 28 25.96 -13.86 10.37
C PHE A 28 25.57 -14.44 9.01
N TYR A 29 25.68 -15.75 8.82
CA TYR A 29 25.22 -16.41 7.58
C TYR A 29 23.70 -16.54 7.48
N LEU A 30 22.97 -16.33 8.59
CA LEU A 30 21.53 -16.58 8.64
C LEU A 30 20.68 -15.46 8.01
N PHE A 31 21.26 -14.29 7.66
CA PHE A 31 20.44 -13.10 7.38
C PHE A 31 20.69 -12.36 6.05
N SER A 32 21.73 -12.68 5.28
CA SER A 32 21.98 -11.97 4.02
C SER A 32 21.42 -12.74 2.81
N VAL A 33 20.48 -12.13 2.09
CA VAL A 33 20.06 -12.60 0.76
C VAL A 33 21.26 -12.53 -0.18
N ILE A 34 21.72 -13.68 -0.67
CA ILE A 34 22.79 -13.76 -1.66
C ILE A 34 22.15 -13.66 -3.04
N PRO A 35 22.46 -12.61 -3.83
CA PRO A 35 21.92 -12.48 -5.17
C PRO A 35 22.56 -13.51 -6.11
N VAL A 36 21.77 -13.98 -7.09
CA VAL A 36 22.25 -14.82 -8.19
C VAL A 36 23.27 -14.07 -9.06
N THR A 37 22.98 -12.80 -9.34
CA THR A 37 23.83 -11.94 -10.15
C THR A 37 23.79 -10.50 -9.64
N THR A 38 24.93 -9.81 -9.68
CA THR A 38 25.04 -8.40 -9.31
C THR A 38 25.69 -7.58 -10.43
N TYR A 39 25.02 -6.51 -10.84
CA TYR A 39 25.52 -5.50 -11.77
C TYR A 39 25.85 -4.23 -10.98
N LEU A 40 27.14 -3.95 -10.83
CA LEU A 40 27.66 -2.88 -9.97
C LEU A 40 27.34 -1.47 -10.48
N ASN A 41 27.02 -1.31 -11.76
CA ASN A 41 26.65 -0.02 -12.32
C ASN A 41 25.53 -0.18 -13.36
N ALA A 42 24.33 0.26 -13.01
CA ALA A 42 23.16 0.15 -13.88
C ALA A 42 23.26 0.98 -15.16
N ASP A 43 24.12 2.00 -15.23
CA ASP A 43 24.30 2.80 -16.45
C ASP A 43 25.22 2.09 -17.45
N THR A 44 26.46 1.83 -17.05
CA THR A 44 27.48 1.26 -17.95
C THR A 44 27.20 -0.19 -18.32
N GLN A 45 26.49 -0.94 -17.47
CA GLN A 45 26.16 -2.35 -17.72
C GLN A 45 24.77 -2.55 -18.33
N LYS A 46 24.07 -1.48 -18.75
CA LYS A 46 22.70 -1.55 -19.28
C LYS A 46 22.48 -2.65 -20.31
N VAL A 47 23.35 -2.74 -21.32
CA VAL A 47 23.23 -3.73 -22.41
C VAL A 47 23.37 -5.15 -21.85
N GLN A 48 24.36 -5.37 -20.98
CA GLN A 48 24.60 -6.65 -20.32
C GLN A 48 23.38 -7.08 -19.48
N ILE A 49 22.87 -6.17 -18.64
CA ILE A 49 21.69 -6.40 -17.79
C ILE A 49 20.49 -6.88 -18.60
N ILE A 50 20.20 -6.20 -19.71
CA ILE A 50 19.02 -6.51 -20.54
C ILE A 50 19.20 -7.85 -21.26
N GLN A 51 20.38 -8.12 -21.83
CA GLN A 51 20.62 -9.34 -22.61
C GLN A 51 20.67 -10.58 -21.73
N GLU A 52 21.39 -10.55 -20.62
CA GLU A 52 21.53 -11.69 -19.71
C GLU A 52 20.21 -12.08 -19.04
N ASN A 53 19.26 -11.15 -18.93
CA ASN A 53 17.95 -11.37 -18.30
C ASN A 53 16.78 -11.48 -19.29
N LYS A 54 17.07 -11.55 -20.59
CA LYS A 54 16.06 -11.71 -21.63
C LYS A 54 15.33 -13.04 -21.46
N ASN A 55 13.99 -12.99 -21.45
CA ASN A 55 13.10 -14.17 -21.31
C ASN A 55 13.27 -14.96 -20.00
N LYS A 56 13.93 -14.38 -18.99
CA LYS A 56 14.01 -14.96 -17.65
C LYS A 56 12.94 -14.35 -16.75
N SER A 57 12.35 -15.17 -15.90
CA SER A 57 11.43 -14.71 -14.86
C SER A 57 12.12 -14.76 -13.50
N GLY A 58 11.77 -13.84 -12.60
CA GLY A 58 12.46 -13.74 -11.31
C GLY A 58 12.22 -12.44 -10.56
N ILE A 59 12.98 -12.29 -9.49
CA ILE A 59 12.97 -11.16 -8.55
C ILE A 59 14.26 -10.36 -8.72
N TYR A 60 14.12 -9.04 -8.83
CA TYR A 60 15.23 -8.12 -8.96
C TYR A 60 15.18 -7.04 -7.88
N CYS A 61 16.34 -6.50 -7.55
CA CYS A 61 16.53 -5.41 -6.60
C CYS A 61 17.30 -4.27 -7.26
N TRP A 62 16.82 -3.04 -7.10
CA TRP A 62 17.63 -1.84 -7.33
C TRP A 62 18.13 -1.33 -5.99
N VAL A 63 19.45 -1.16 -5.87
CA VAL A 63 20.09 -0.63 -4.66
C VAL A 63 20.76 0.70 -4.99
N ASN A 64 20.38 1.75 -4.29
CA ASN A 64 21.05 3.04 -4.44
C ASN A 64 22.39 3.02 -3.69
N ASN A 65 23.50 3.10 -4.40
CA ASN A 65 24.85 2.99 -3.84
C ASN A 65 25.17 4.12 -2.83
N ASN A 66 24.55 5.29 -2.98
CA ASN A 66 24.80 6.41 -2.07
C ASN A 66 24.03 6.29 -0.75
N THR A 67 22.87 5.63 -0.74
CA THR A 67 21.96 5.63 0.43
C THR A 67 21.65 4.25 1.00
N GLY A 68 22.01 3.18 0.29
CA GLY A 68 21.67 1.80 0.64
C GLY A 68 20.20 1.42 0.42
N LYS A 69 19.33 2.38 0.09
CA LYS A 69 17.88 2.18 -0.10
C LYS A 69 17.58 1.25 -1.27
N ARG A 70 16.56 0.43 -1.09
CA ARG A 70 16.25 -0.67 -2.02
C ARG A 70 14.87 -0.53 -2.66
N TYR A 71 14.74 -1.09 -3.85
CA TYR A 71 13.47 -1.38 -4.51
C TYR A 71 13.46 -2.83 -4.94
N ILE A 72 12.41 -3.58 -4.62
CA ILE A 72 12.20 -4.96 -5.07
C ILE A 72 11.08 -5.00 -6.10
N GLY A 73 11.23 -5.82 -7.13
CA GLY A 73 10.15 -6.15 -8.05
C GLY A 73 10.31 -7.54 -8.64
N SER A 74 9.23 -8.08 -9.18
CA SER A 74 9.26 -9.30 -9.99
C SER A 74 8.96 -9.03 -11.45
N SER A 75 9.27 -10.00 -12.30
CA SER A 75 8.74 -10.06 -13.65
C SER A 75 8.77 -11.46 -14.22
N ILE A 76 7.77 -11.78 -15.06
CA ILE A 76 7.81 -12.95 -15.93
C ILE A 76 8.84 -12.79 -17.09
N ASN A 77 9.29 -11.57 -17.37
CA ASN A 77 10.36 -11.28 -18.34
C ASN A 77 11.19 -10.09 -17.86
N LEU A 78 12.24 -10.41 -17.11
CA LEU A 78 13.15 -9.46 -16.49
C LEU A 78 13.79 -8.51 -17.50
N GLY A 79 14.26 -9.00 -18.65
CA GLY A 79 14.85 -8.16 -19.69
C GLY A 79 13.89 -7.06 -20.17
N LYS A 80 12.62 -7.42 -20.47
CA LYS A 80 11.59 -6.44 -20.84
C LYS A 80 11.30 -5.46 -19.70
N ARG A 81 11.17 -5.95 -18.47
CA ARG A 81 10.86 -5.12 -17.29
C ARG A 81 11.99 -4.14 -16.99
N LEU A 82 13.24 -4.60 -16.98
CA LEU A 82 14.43 -3.78 -16.68
C LEU A 82 14.65 -2.72 -17.76
N MET A 83 14.37 -3.03 -19.03
CA MET A 83 14.45 -2.06 -20.11
C MET A 83 13.54 -0.83 -19.90
N LEU A 84 12.37 -1.00 -19.28
CA LEU A 84 11.46 0.12 -18.97
C LEU A 84 12.08 1.16 -18.04
N TYR A 85 13.00 0.75 -17.16
CA TYR A 85 13.70 1.67 -16.25
C TYR A 85 14.65 2.61 -16.98
N TYR A 86 14.97 2.36 -18.26
CA TYR A 86 15.81 3.22 -19.09
C TYR A 86 15.02 4.06 -20.10
N ASN A 87 13.69 3.97 -20.08
CA ASN A 87 12.82 4.77 -20.93
C ASN A 87 12.40 6.04 -20.19
N LEU A 88 12.95 7.20 -20.59
CA LEU A 88 12.70 8.47 -19.91
C LEU A 88 11.21 8.85 -19.86
N ASN A 89 10.49 8.67 -20.98
CA ASN A 89 9.06 8.96 -21.05
C ASN A 89 8.26 8.09 -20.07
N HIS A 90 8.63 6.83 -19.92
CA HIS A 90 8.02 5.91 -18.96
C HIS A 90 8.29 6.34 -17.52
N LEU A 91 9.53 6.70 -17.20
CA LEU A 91 9.91 7.18 -15.86
C LEU A 91 9.17 8.46 -15.46
N MET A 92 9.01 9.39 -16.40
CA MET A 92 8.35 10.68 -16.15
C MET A 92 6.83 10.52 -15.98
N LYS A 93 6.21 9.58 -16.71
CA LYS A 93 4.76 9.36 -16.68
C LYS A 93 4.29 8.64 -15.40
N ILE A 94 5.11 7.75 -14.84
CA ILE A 94 4.73 6.91 -13.70
C ILE A 94 5.42 7.38 -12.42
N HIS A 95 4.64 7.62 -11.36
CA HIS A 95 5.15 8.21 -10.11
C HIS A 95 5.60 7.19 -9.05
N MET A 96 6.34 6.14 -9.43
CA MET A 96 6.96 5.22 -8.46
C MET A 96 8.19 5.85 -7.80
N LEU A 97 8.48 5.55 -6.53
CA LEU A 97 9.63 6.12 -5.83
C LEU A 97 10.96 5.76 -6.49
N ILE A 98 11.12 4.52 -6.95
CA ILE A 98 12.33 4.10 -7.67
C ILE A 98 12.54 4.90 -8.96
N TYR A 99 11.48 5.22 -9.70
CA TYR A 99 11.58 6.03 -10.92
C TYR A 99 12.00 7.47 -10.58
N LYS A 100 11.39 8.07 -9.54
CA LYS A 100 11.81 9.39 -9.04
C LYS A 100 13.27 9.39 -8.57
N ALA A 101 13.71 8.33 -7.91
CA ALA A 101 15.09 8.19 -7.44
C ALA A 101 16.06 8.06 -8.62
N ILE A 102 15.74 7.26 -9.64
CA ILE A 102 16.54 7.15 -10.86
C ILE A 102 16.63 8.49 -11.59
N LEU A 103 15.52 9.22 -11.75
CA LEU A 103 15.52 10.55 -12.35
C LEU A 103 16.36 11.57 -11.56
N LYS A 104 16.37 11.45 -10.23
CA LYS A 104 17.11 12.36 -9.34
C LYS A 104 18.61 12.07 -9.29
N TYR A 105 18.99 10.81 -9.20
CA TYR A 105 20.39 10.41 -8.93
C TYR A 105 21.11 9.89 -10.18
N GLY A 106 20.38 9.53 -11.24
CA GLY A 106 20.91 8.85 -12.42
C GLY A 106 21.16 7.36 -12.19
N HIS A 107 21.14 6.58 -13.27
CA HIS A 107 21.36 5.12 -13.22
C HIS A 107 22.74 4.74 -12.68
N SER A 108 23.75 5.58 -12.87
CA SER A 108 25.13 5.32 -12.41
C SER A 108 25.28 5.23 -10.89
N LYS A 109 24.26 5.67 -10.14
CA LYS A 109 24.19 5.55 -8.67
C LYS A 109 23.44 4.31 -8.20
N PHE A 110 23.08 3.41 -9.10
CA PHE A 110 22.37 2.19 -8.78
C PHE A 110 23.15 0.93 -9.14
N ILE A 111 23.02 -0.05 -8.25
CA ILE A 111 23.37 -1.45 -8.46
C ILE A 111 22.06 -2.18 -8.76
N ILE A 112 22.10 -3.17 -9.66
CA ILE A 112 20.99 -4.09 -9.87
C ILE A 112 21.43 -5.47 -9.42
N GLU A 113 20.61 -6.11 -8.61
CA GLU A 113 20.80 -7.49 -8.17
C GLU A 113 19.64 -8.33 -8.69
N ILE A 114 19.94 -9.48 -9.30
CA ILE A 114 18.95 -10.52 -9.51
C ILE A 114 18.98 -11.39 -8.28
N ILE A 115 17.91 -11.35 -7.48
CA ILE A 115 17.85 -12.07 -6.21
C ILE A 115 17.56 -13.54 -6.44
N GLU A 116 16.61 -13.84 -7.32
CA GLU A 116 16.13 -15.19 -7.56
C GLU A 116 15.55 -15.28 -8.98
N TYR A 117 15.87 -16.34 -9.71
CA TYR A 117 15.08 -16.77 -10.86
C TYR A 117 14.01 -17.74 -10.38
N CYS A 118 12.77 -17.54 -10.79
CA CYS A 118 11.64 -18.36 -10.36
C CYS A 118 10.76 -18.72 -11.56
N THR A 119 9.74 -19.55 -11.35
CA THR A 119 8.73 -19.78 -12.38
C THR A 119 7.84 -18.54 -12.54
N THR A 120 7.13 -18.44 -13.67
CA THR A 120 6.19 -17.33 -13.91
C THR A 120 5.03 -17.30 -12.92
N ALA A 121 4.57 -18.48 -12.47
CA ALA A 121 3.51 -18.62 -11.48
C ALA A 121 3.94 -18.14 -10.09
N ASP A 122 5.22 -18.28 -9.76
CA ASP A 122 5.74 -17.95 -8.42
C ASP A 122 6.19 -16.49 -8.27
N CYS A 123 6.34 -15.72 -9.36
CA CYS A 123 6.89 -14.37 -9.32
C CYS A 123 6.28 -13.47 -8.23
N LEU A 124 4.94 -13.42 -8.13
CA LEU A 124 4.26 -12.57 -7.14
C LEU A 124 4.45 -13.08 -5.71
N LYS A 125 4.41 -14.41 -5.51
CA LYS A 125 4.62 -15.04 -4.20
C LYS A 125 6.05 -14.78 -3.70
N ARG A 126 7.03 -14.89 -4.59
CA ARG A 126 8.44 -14.63 -4.27
C ARG A 126 8.70 -13.13 -4.06
N GLU A 127 8.06 -12.25 -4.83
CA GLU A 127 8.11 -10.81 -4.57
C GLU A 127 7.61 -10.48 -3.16
N GLN A 128 6.45 -11.00 -2.77
CA GLN A 128 5.89 -10.79 -1.44
C GLN A 128 6.85 -11.25 -0.34
N TYR A 129 7.44 -12.46 -0.49
CA TYR A 129 8.44 -12.98 0.43
C TYR A 129 9.60 -11.99 0.66
N TYR A 130 10.17 -11.43 -0.42
CA TYR A 130 11.28 -10.48 -0.29
C TYR A 130 10.84 -9.09 0.18
N LEU A 131 9.62 -8.65 -0.12
CA LEU A 131 9.06 -7.41 0.46
C LEU A 131 8.93 -7.51 1.98
N ASP A 132 8.39 -8.63 2.48
CA ASP A 132 8.19 -8.85 3.90
C ASP A 132 9.53 -9.01 4.65
N TYR A 133 10.48 -9.70 4.01
CA TYR A 133 11.82 -9.94 4.57
C TYR A 133 12.69 -8.68 4.58
N LEU A 134 12.79 -7.96 3.45
CA LEU A 134 13.74 -6.84 3.29
C LEU A 134 13.15 -5.46 3.60
N LYS A 135 11.82 -5.30 3.53
CA LYS A 135 11.10 -4.04 3.75
C LYS A 135 11.72 -2.83 2.99
N PRO A 136 11.88 -2.95 1.66
CA PRO A 136 12.58 -1.95 0.84
C PRO A 136 11.88 -0.59 0.82
N GLU A 137 12.64 0.49 0.95
CA GLU A 137 12.13 1.86 1.18
C GLU A 137 11.48 2.48 -0.06
N TYR A 138 11.86 2.01 -1.27
CA TYR A 138 11.25 2.49 -2.50
C TYR A 138 9.95 1.75 -2.86
N ASN A 139 9.60 0.66 -2.16
CA ASN A 139 8.31 -0.01 -2.33
C ASN A 139 7.27 0.61 -1.40
N LEU A 140 6.43 1.47 -1.95
CA LEU A 140 5.31 2.04 -1.19
C LEU A 140 4.16 1.04 -0.97
N ALA A 141 4.01 0.09 -1.90
CA ALA A 141 3.05 -1.00 -1.78
C ALA A 141 3.65 -2.09 -0.89
N LYS A 142 2.87 -2.56 0.09
CA LYS A 142 3.27 -3.66 0.98
C LYS A 142 2.84 -5.03 0.45
N ASP A 143 1.82 -5.04 -0.39
CA ASP A 143 1.28 -6.23 -1.02
C ASP A 143 1.62 -6.21 -2.52
N ALA A 144 2.27 -7.28 -2.99
CA ALA A 144 2.69 -7.43 -4.39
C ALA A 144 1.50 -7.65 -5.34
N GLN A 145 0.42 -8.29 -4.88
CA GLN A 145 -0.76 -8.59 -5.68
C GLN A 145 -1.77 -7.44 -5.68
N ALA A 146 -1.92 -6.75 -4.55
CA ALA A 146 -2.87 -5.66 -4.34
C ALA A 146 -2.16 -4.38 -3.87
N PRO A 147 -1.51 -3.59 -4.76
CA PRO A 147 -0.63 -2.49 -4.37
C PRO A 147 -1.26 -1.34 -3.58
N MET A 148 -2.60 -1.25 -3.59
CA MET A 148 -3.37 -0.25 -2.83
C MET A 148 -3.81 -0.76 -1.45
N LEU A 149 -3.78 -2.07 -1.23
CA LEU A 149 -4.22 -2.67 0.02
C LEU A 149 -3.34 -2.18 1.19
N GLY A 150 -3.99 -1.76 2.27
CA GLY A 150 -3.31 -1.26 3.47
C GLY A 150 -2.63 0.11 3.33
N ARG A 151 -2.75 0.80 2.20
CA ARG A 151 -2.26 2.18 2.06
C ARG A 151 -3.24 3.16 2.66
N ASN A 152 -2.72 3.97 3.57
CA ASN A 152 -3.45 5.05 4.21
C ASN A 152 -2.72 6.37 3.97
N HIS A 153 -3.47 7.45 3.81
CA HIS A 153 -2.91 8.80 3.86
C HIS A 153 -2.36 9.09 5.25
N SER A 154 -1.25 9.82 5.34
CA SER A 154 -0.71 10.32 6.61
C SER A 154 -1.73 11.23 7.30
N ALA A 155 -1.64 11.35 8.63
CA ALA A 155 -2.50 12.26 9.41
C ALA A 155 -2.43 13.68 8.84
N GLU A 156 -1.21 14.19 8.58
CA GLU A 156 -0.97 15.48 7.95
C GLU A 156 -1.68 15.61 6.58
N THR A 157 -1.62 14.56 5.74
CA THR A 157 -2.29 14.58 4.43
C THR A 157 -3.80 14.58 4.59
N LYS A 158 -4.34 13.81 5.55
CA LYS A 158 -5.78 13.80 5.87
C LYS A 158 -6.25 15.17 6.34
N GLU A 159 -5.47 15.84 7.19
CA GLU A 159 -5.76 17.20 7.65
C GLU A 159 -5.75 18.21 6.50
N LYS A 160 -4.73 18.21 5.64
CA LYS A 160 -4.68 19.09 4.46
C LYS A 160 -5.88 18.87 3.54
N MET A 161 -6.22 17.62 3.26
CA MET A 161 -7.40 17.28 2.45
C MET A 161 -8.71 17.72 3.11
N SER A 162 -8.82 17.56 4.44
CA SER A 162 -9.98 18.01 5.20
C SER A 162 -10.11 19.53 5.15
N GLY A 163 -9.04 20.27 5.46
CA GLY A 163 -9.03 21.73 5.43
C GLY A 163 -9.38 22.31 4.06
N ALA A 164 -8.89 21.70 2.98
CA ALA A 164 -9.21 22.10 1.61
C ALA A 164 -10.70 21.91 1.23
N LYS A 165 -11.45 21.08 1.98
CA LYS A 165 -12.86 20.79 1.71
C LYS A 165 -13.81 21.32 2.79
N THR A 166 -13.33 22.18 3.68
CA THR A 166 -14.15 22.72 4.79
C THR A 166 -14.16 24.23 4.82
N GLY A 167 -15.14 24.81 5.51
CA GLY A 167 -15.28 26.27 5.66
C GLY A 167 -15.34 26.95 4.30
N LYS A 168 -14.64 28.08 4.16
CA LYS A 168 -14.60 28.92 2.95
C LYS A 168 -14.16 28.19 1.68
N ASN A 169 -13.39 27.12 1.82
CA ASN A 169 -12.89 26.34 0.68
C ASN A 169 -13.92 25.33 0.16
N HIS A 170 -14.97 25.06 0.92
CA HIS A 170 -15.99 24.11 0.49
C HIS A 170 -16.79 24.69 -0.72
N PRO A 171 -17.05 23.92 -1.80
CA PRO A 171 -17.73 24.42 -2.99
C PRO A 171 -19.14 24.99 -2.76
N MET A 172 -19.77 24.61 -1.64
CA MET A 172 -21.08 25.10 -1.19
C MET A 172 -21.00 26.15 -0.09
N TYR A 173 -19.81 26.64 0.27
CA TYR A 173 -19.68 27.68 1.27
C TYR A 173 -20.39 28.96 0.81
N GLY A 174 -21.25 29.51 1.66
CA GLY A 174 -22.02 30.72 1.37
C GLY A 174 -23.14 30.55 0.33
N LYS A 175 -23.31 29.36 -0.26
CA LYS A 175 -24.42 29.08 -1.17
C LYS A 175 -25.63 28.61 -0.38
N ALA A 176 -26.77 29.28 -0.58
CA ALA A 176 -28.04 28.78 -0.10
C ALA A 176 -28.32 27.41 -0.75
N LYS A 177 -28.85 26.46 0.03
CA LYS A 177 -29.43 25.26 -0.55
C LYS A 177 -30.66 25.68 -1.36
N ALA A 178 -30.78 25.17 -2.58
CA ALA A 178 -32.00 25.38 -3.34
C ALA A 178 -33.21 24.89 -2.53
N GLU A 179 -34.31 25.63 -2.53
CA GLU A 179 -35.54 25.17 -1.90
C GLU A 179 -35.98 23.85 -2.53
N GLY A 180 -36.35 22.88 -1.70
CA GLY A 180 -36.64 21.51 -2.14
C GLY A 180 -35.42 20.63 -2.45
N SER A 181 -34.18 21.13 -2.28
CA SER A 181 -32.99 20.29 -2.43
C SER A 181 -32.78 19.36 -1.24
N GLY A 182 -32.89 18.06 -1.50
CA GLY A 182 -32.80 16.99 -0.51
C GLY A 182 -34.06 16.14 -0.50
N SER A 183 -33.98 14.91 0.00
CA SER A 183 -35.18 14.11 0.21
C SER A 183 -36.00 14.72 1.36
N PRO A 184 -37.34 14.80 1.24
CA PRO A 184 -38.18 15.31 2.31
C PRO A 184 -38.01 14.46 3.57
N TYR A 185 -38.21 15.11 4.72
CA TYR A 185 -38.21 14.39 6.00
C TYR A 185 -39.32 13.35 5.99
N GLN A 186 -38.93 12.12 6.26
CA GLN A 186 -39.83 10.99 6.37
C GLN A 186 -40.32 10.87 7.81
N LYS A 187 -41.61 11.10 8.02
CA LYS A 187 -42.22 10.92 9.33
C LYS A 187 -42.21 9.44 9.71
N ILE A 188 -42.02 9.17 10.99
CA ILE A 188 -42.01 7.79 11.52
C ILE A 188 -42.85 7.70 12.79
N SER A 189 -43.41 6.51 13.03
CA SER A 189 -43.96 6.13 14.33
C SER A 189 -43.03 5.18 15.06
N VAL A 190 -42.99 5.32 16.38
CA VAL A 190 -42.25 4.47 17.29
C VAL A 190 -43.21 3.90 18.31
N PHE A 191 -43.40 2.59 18.29
CA PHE A 191 -44.14 1.88 19.31
C PHE A 191 -43.18 1.41 20.42
N ASP A 192 -43.43 1.83 21.66
CA ASP A 192 -42.72 1.40 22.86
C ASP A 192 -43.51 0.25 23.53
N ASN A 193 -43.03 -0.98 23.36
CA ASN A 193 -43.62 -2.19 23.93
C ASN A 193 -43.74 -2.14 25.46
N LYS A 194 -42.86 -1.40 26.16
CA LYS A 194 -42.86 -1.38 27.62
C LYS A 194 -44.00 -0.53 28.17
N ASN A 195 -44.25 0.61 27.54
CA ASN A 195 -45.26 1.55 27.97
C ASN A 195 -46.57 1.40 27.20
N ASN A 196 -46.58 0.56 26.15
CA ASN A 196 -47.68 0.37 25.21
C ASN A 196 -48.15 1.69 24.56
N ILE A 197 -47.19 2.54 24.20
CA ILE A 197 -47.45 3.87 23.63
C ILE A 197 -46.82 3.95 22.24
N THR A 198 -47.54 4.58 21.30
CA THR A 198 -46.99 5.00 20.01
C THR A 198 -46.70 6.49 20.02
N THR A 199 -45.47 6.88 19.69
CA THR A 199 -45.06 8.27 19.52
C THR A 199 -44.72 8.54 18.05
N TYR A 200 -45.04 9.74 17.57
CA TYR A 200 -44.83 10.15 16.19
C TYR A 200 -43.73 11.20 16.13
N TYR A 201 -42.84 11.08 15.15
CA TYR A 201 -41.73 12.00 14.95
C TYR A 201 -41.72 12.48 13.50
N ASN A 202 -41.33 13.72 13.28
CA ASN A 202 -41.25 14.30 11.94
C ASN A 202 -40.07 13.73 11.14
N SER A 203 -39.10 13.08 11.81
CA SER A 203 -37.98 12.41 11.15
C SER A 203 -37.36 11.27 11.98
N MET A 204 -36.63 10.39 11.31
CA MET A 204 -35.75 9.40 11.97
C MET A 204 -34.72 10.06 12.91
N SER A 205 -34.20 11.24 12.54
CA SER A 205 -33.21 11.97 13.35
C SER A 205 -33.80 12.50 14.65
N GLU A 206 -35.05 12.91 14.63
CA GLU A 206 -35.77 13.38 15.81
C GLU A 206 -36.01 12.23 16.80
N ALA A 207 -36.52 11.09 16.31
CA ALA A 207 -36.69 9.89 17.11
C ALA A 207 -35.36 9.37 17.66
N ALA A 208 -34.29 9.38 16.85
CA ALA A 208 -32.95 8.99 17.26
C ALA A 208 -32.46 9.80 18.46
N LYS A 209 -32.68 11.12 18.44
CA LYS A 209 -32.33 12.01 19.55
C LYS A 209 -33.20 11.73 20.79
N ALA A 210 -34.51 11.66 20.63
CA ALA A 210 -35.45 11.46 21.74
C ALA A 210 -35.22 10.12 22.47
N LEU A 211 -34.88 9.07 21.72
CA LEU A 211 -34.67 7.73 22.27
C LEU A 211 -33.21 7.45 22.64
N ASN A 212 -32.29 8.38 22.38
CA ASN A 212 -30.84 8.18 22.47
C ASN A 212 -30.37 6.93 21.70
N ILE A 213 -30.89 6.75 20.49
CA ILE A 213 -30.56 5.64 19.58
C ILE A 213 -29.81 6.22 18.38
N LYS A 214 -28.72 5.56 17.95
CA LYS A 214 -27.99 5.99 16.75
C LYS A 214 -28.91 5.93 15.52
N HIS A 215 -28.98 7.02 14.75
CA HIS A 215 -29.84 7.15 13.56
C HIS A 215 -29.79 5.95 12.61
N TYR A 216 -28.59 5.39 12.34
CA TYR A 216 -28.44 4.27 11.42
C TYR A 216 -29.16 2.99 11.89
N ILE A 217 -29.39 2.82 13.19
CA ILE A 217 -30.15 1.68 13.74
C ILE A 217 -31.61 1.79 13.32
N ILE A 218 -32.21 2.97 13.50
CA ILE A 218 -33.60 3.23 13.10
C ILE A 218 -33.74 3.02 11.59
N SER A 219 -32.84 3.60 10.80
CA SER A 219 -32.80 3.39 9.33
C SER A 219 -32.67 1.91 8.95
N LYS A 220 -31.82 1.15 9.64
CA LYS A 220 -31.64 -0.29 9.41
C LYS A 220 -32.88 -1.11 9.77
N CYS A 221 -33.57 -0.77 10.86
CA CYS A 221 -34.82 -1.45 11.24
C CYS A 221 -35.92 -1.19 10.20
N LEU A 222 -36.04 0.05 9.73
CA LEU A 222 -37.02 0.44 8.72
C LEU A 222 -36.72 -0.19 7.35
N SER A 223 -35.46 -0.19 6.89
CA SER A 223 -35.08 -0.79 5.60
C SER A 223 -35.31 -2.30 5.55
N ARG A 224 -35.36 -2.96 6.71
CA ARG A 224 -35.64 -4.40 6.86
C ARG A 224 -37.11 -4.70 7.13
N ASN A 225 -37.98 -3.68 7.23
CA ASN A 225 -39.37 -3.83 7.68
C ASN A 225 -39.47 -4.64 8.99
N GLN A 226 -38.55 -4.38 9.93
CA GLN A 226 -38.39 -5.18 11.14
C GLN A 226 -39.64 -5.06 12.05
N THR A 227 -40.27 -6.19 12.34
CA THR A 227 -41.43 -6.28 13.25
C THR A 227 -41.04 -6.62 14.68
N THR A 228 -39.89 -7.28 14.88
CA THR A 228 -39.37 -7.59 16.21
C THR A 228 -38.83 -6.31 16.89
N PRO A 229 -39.16 -6.05 18.16
CA PRO A 229 -38.70 -4.84 18.83
C PRO A 229 -37.17 -4.75 18.93
N TYR A 230 -36.61 -3.60 18.57
CA TYR A 230 -35.22 -3.27 18.85
C TYR A 230 -34.99 -3.24 20.37
N LYS A 231 -34.04 -4.04 20.84
CA LYS A 231 -33.77 -4.28 22.27
C LYS A 231 -35.02 -4.69 23.08
N GLY A 232 -35.96 -5.41 22.46
CA GLY A 232 -37.20 -5.82 23.13
C GLY A 232 -38.17 -4.66 23.43
N ARG A 233 -37.87 -3.43 22.97
CA ARG A 233 -38.63 -2.24 23.37
C ARG A 233 -39.27 -1.46 22.22
N TYR A 234 -38.52 -1.14 21.17
CA TYR A 234 -39.01 -0.19 20.15
C TYR A 234 -39.25 -0.83 18.80
N ILE A 235 -40.44 -0.62 18.23
CA ILE A 235 -40.75 -0.96 16.83
C ILE A 235 -40.90 0.34 16.05
N PHE A 236 -40.19 0.45 14.93
CA PHE A 236 -40.19 1.62 14.06
C PHE A 236 -41.03 1.36 12.83
N LYS A 237 -41.87 2.31 12.42
CA LYS A 237 -42.59 2.25 11.15
C LYS A 237 -42.51 3.58 10.41
N MET A 238 -42.33 3.48 9.11
CA MET A 238 -42.44 4.61 8.19
C MET A 238 -43.91 5.03 8.09
N LEU A 239 -44.18 6.33 8.24
CA LEU A 239 -45.47 6.88 7.84
C LEU A 239 -45.38 7.19 6.36
N LYS A 240 -46.25 6.58 5.56
CA LYS A 240 -46.47 6.99 4.18
C LYS A 240 -47.57 8.03 4.23
N ASP A 241 -47.29 9.21 3.68
CA ASP A 241 -48.34 10.18 3.35
C ASP A 241 -49.22 9.61 2.24
#